data_AF-A0AAV6D2V2-F1
#
_entry.id   AF-A0AAV6D2V2-F1
#
_cell.length_a   1.000
_cell.length_b   1.000
_cell.length_c   1.000
_cell.angle_alpha   90.00
_cell.angle_beta   90.00
_cell.angle_gamma   90.00
#
_symmetry.space_group_name_H-M   'P 1'
#
loop_
_entity.id
_entity.type
_entity.pdbx_description
1 polymer ?
#
loop_
_entity_poly.entity_id
_entity_poly.type
_entity_poly.pdbx_seq_one_letter_code
_entity_poly.pdbx_strand_id
1 'polypeptide(L)'
;MENSFTLPAKFAEIRVKGKTAFVPSVEIDGRTIIATGKFFKLAMIRDGDVAEGELVKNPETFVAILKNSQLKADVFTFFQRPPDVTPRFNFHFDWDNYAAVPISTFENWWENLPQETRKNVRRAAKRGVVVKTVPFDDELARGIHKLCNESPVRQGKPFWHFGKDFETVKREHSTYLERSEFIGAFFQDELIGFIKMVHVDSVAFIFHILAANAHYDKRPINALIAKAVEVCAQKETGYFVYDKNVYGNKSDSSLVEFKRRNGFEQINFPRFYIPLTLTGKIFVALKLYRGLVGILPAPVLKMILAVREWIYAQKTTIKSSINPSIQ
;
A
#
# COMPACT_ATOMS: atom_id res chain seq x y z
N MET A 1 18.05 -44.01 -0.15
CA MET A 1 18.77 -42.73 -0.05
C MET A 1 18.01 -41.72 -0.89
N GLU A 2 17.04 -41.02 -0.29
CA GLU A 2 16.36 -39.92 -0.95
C GLU A 2 17.33 -38.74 -1.01
N ASN A 3 17.71 -38.32 -2.23
CA ASN A 3 18.36 -37.04 -2.45
C ASN A 3 17.41 -35.95 -1.96
N SER A 4 17.65 -35.42 -0.75
CA SER A 4 16.93 -34.26 -0.25
C SER A 4 17.30 -33.04 -1.09
N PHE A 5 16.56 -32.84 -2.17
CA PHE A 5 16.64 -31.65 -3.01
C PHE A 5 16.28 -30.43 -2.16
N THR A 6 17.30 -29.78 -1.62
CA THR A 6 17.14 -28.55 -0.84
C THR A 6 17.08 -27.39 -1.82
N LEU A 7 15.97 -26.66 -1.86
CA LEU A 7 15.82 -25.54 -2.79
C LEU A 7 16.82 -24.41 -2.46
N PRO A 8 17.71 -24.02 -3.39
CA PRO A 8 18.72 -23.00 -3.12
C PRO A 8 18.09 -21.60 -2.98
N ALA A 9 18.61 -20.81 -2.05
CA ALA A 9 18.16 -19.43 -1.87
C ALA A 9 18.85 -18.52 -2.90
N LYS A 10 18.06 -17.63 -3.50
CA LYS A 10 18.50 -16.52 -4.35
C LYS A 10 18.29 -15.19 -3.63
N PHE A 11 18.58 -14.07 -4.28
CA PHE A 11 18.20 -12.74 -3.80
C PHE A 11 17.16 -12.12 -4.71
N ALA A 12 16.14 -11.51 -4.11
CA ALA A 12 15.14 -10.73 -4.81
C ALA A 12 15.29 -9.25 -4.44
N GLU A 13 15.11 -8.37 -5.43
CA GLU A 13 15.01 -6.94 -5.20
C GLU A 13 13.65 -6.61 -4.56
N ILE A 14 13.68 -5.86 -3.47
CA ILE A 14 12.52 -5.23 -2.87
C ILE A 14 12.77 -3.73 -2.67
N ARG A 15 11.70 -2.94 -2.51
CA ARG A 15 11.80 -1.52 -2.19
C ARG A 15 11.21 -1.23 -0.82
N VAL A 16 12.00 -0.60 0.04
CA VAL A 16 11.60 -0.17 1.37
C VAL A 16 11.77 1.33 1.48
N LYS A 17 10.66 2.06 1.59
CA LYS A 17 10.65 3.55 1.69
C LYS A 17 11.47 4.22 0.57
N GLY A 18 11.28 3.75 -0.66
CA GLY A 18 11.95 4.29 -1.85
C GLY A 18 13.42 3.88 -2.01
N LYS A 19 13.96 3.01 -1.16
CA LYS A 19 15.32 2.45 -1.28
C LYS A 19 15.28 0.99 -1.73
N THR A 20 16.14 0.65 -2.67
CA THR A 20 16.37 -0.73 -3.10
C THR A 20 17.08 -1.52 -2.00
N ALA A 21 16.59 -2.73 -1.73
CA ALA A 21 17.21 -3.70 -0.86
C ALA A 21 17.12 -5.09 -1.51
N PHE A 22 18.10 -5.94 -1.24
CA PHE A 22 18.11 -7.34 -1.69
C PHE A 22 17.88 -8.25 -0.50
N VAL A 23 16.93 -9.17 -0.63
CA VAL A 23 16.55 -10.09 0.44
C VAL A 23 16.59 -11.53 -0.05
N PRO A 24 16.89 -12.50 0.84
CA PRO A 24 16.83 -13.91 0.50
C PRO A 24 15.46 -14.27 -0.07
N SER A 25 15.46 -15.15 -1.07
CA SER A 25 14.26 -15.56 -1.79
C SER A 25 14.35 -17.00 -2.31
N VAL A 26 13.20 -17.63 -2.52
CA VAL A 26 13.05 -18.94 -3.17
C VAL A 26 11.79 -18.93 -4.04
N GLU A 27 11.75 -19.78 -5.06
CA GLU A 27 10.57 -19.96 -5.92
C GLU A 27 9.79 -21.20 -5.48
N ILE A 28 8.50 -21.05 -5.23
CA ILE A 28 7.59 -22.15 -4.88
C ILE A 28 6.27 -21.91 -5.62
N ASP A 29 5.79 -22.89 -6.38
CA ASP A 29 4.54 -22.82 -7.16
C ASP A 29 4.42 -21.56 -8.05
N GLY A 30 5.53 -21.14 -8.66
CA GLY A 30 5.58 -19.93 -9.50
C GLY A 30 5.48 -18.61 -8.71
N ARG A 31 5.68 -18.65 -7.39
CA ARG A 31 5.71 -17.48 -6.51
C ARG A 31 7.12 -17.27 -5.94
N THR A 32 7.62 -16.05 -6.06
CA THR A 32 8.81 -15.62 -5.33
C THR A 32 8.47 -15.40 -3.86
N ILE A 33 9.04 -16.20 -2.98
CA ILE A 33 8.93 -16.06 -1.53
C ILE A 33 10.17 -15.35 -1.02
N ILE A 34 9.99 -14.25 -0.31
CA ILE A 34 11.07 -13.45 0.27
C ILE A 34 11.09 -13.58 1.77
N ALA A 35 12.27 -13.55 2.39
CA ALA A 35 12.43 -13.48 3.83
C ALA A 35 12.97 -12.12 4.28
N THR A 36 12.30 -11.50 5.25
CA THR A 36 12.67 -10.19 5.80
C THR A 36 12.80 -10.25 7.31
N GLY A 37 13.49 -9.28 7.91
CA GLY A 37 13.70 -9.20 9.36
C GLY A 37 15.09 -9.67 9.79
N LYS A 38 15.58 -9.11 10.90
CA LYS A 38 16.93 -9.35 11.41
C LYS A 38 16.96 -10.47 12.47
N PHE A 39 16.05 -10.39 13.44
CA PHE A 39 15.99 -11.32 14.57
C PHE A 39 14.96 -12.43 14.37
N PHE A 40 13.82 -12.08 13.80
CA PHE A 40 12.78 -13.02 13.36
C PHE A 40 12.66 -12.89 11.86
N LYS A 41 12.85 -14.00 11.13
CA LYS A 41 12.76 -14.02 9.67
C LYS A 41 11.33 -14.34 9.25
N LEU A 42 10.63 -13.34 8.75
CA LEU A 42 9.28 -13.47 8.21
C LEU A 42 9.35 -13.69 6.70
N ALA A 43 8.89 -14.87 6.26
CA ALA A 43 8.69 -15.19 4.86
C ALA A 43 7.30 -14.75 4.38
N MET A 44 7.24 -14.17 3.18
CA MET A 44 6.00 -13.76 2.52
C MET A 44 6.13 -13.84 1.00
N ILE A 45 5.02 -13.89 0.29
CA ILE A 45 5.00 -13.77 -1.16
C ILE A 45 5.36 -12.34 -1.54
N ARG A 46 6.37 -12.19 -2.39
CA ARG A 46 6.77 -10.91 -2.95
C ARG A 46 5.60 -10.31 -3.72
N ASP A 47 5.31 -9.03 -3.48
CA ASP A 47 4.24 -8.31 -4.16
C ASP A 47 2.86 -9.00 -4.04
N GLY A 48 2.61 -9.70 -2.92
CA GLY A 48 1.42 -10.54 -2.72
C GLY A 48 0.08 -9.81 -2.85
N ASP A 49 0.00 -8.51 -2.57
CA ASP A 49 -1.21 -7.72 -2.81
C ASP A 49 -1.63 -7.73 -4.29
N VAL A 50 -0.66 -7.79 -5.20
CA VAL A 50 -0.87 -7.75 -6.66
C VAL A 50 -0.48 -9.02 -7.39
N ALA A 51 -0.28 -10.11 -6.68
CA ALA A 51 -0.04 -11.40 -7.31
C ALA A 51 -1.39 -12.02 -7.73
N GLU A 52 -1.62 -12.21 -9.04
CA GLU A 52 -2.88 -12.73 -9.58
C GLU A 52 -3.19 -14.15 -9.10
N GLY A 53 -4.47 -14.48 -8.99
CA GLY A 53 -4.95 -15.77 -8.51
C GLY A 53 -4.70 -16.02 -7.03
N GLU A 54 -5.04 -17.23 -6.60
CA GLU A 54 -4.85 -17.64 -5.21
C GLU A 54 -3.37 -17.70 -4.84
N LEU A 55 -3.01 -17.03 -3.74
CA LEU A 55 -1.63 -16.91 -3.27
C LEU A 55 -1.02 -18.27 -2.90
N VAL A 56 -1.77 -19.11 -2.19
CA VAL A 56 -1.34 -20.43 -1.72
C VAL A 56 -2.53 -21.38 -1.79
N LYS A 57 -2.51 -22.34 -2.73
CA LYS A 57 -3.60 -23.30 -2.94
C LYS A 57 -3.61 -24.46 -1.92
N ASN A 58 -2.43 -24.98 -1.60
CA ASN A 58 -2.24 -26.07 -0.64
C ASN A 58 -1.17 -25.66 0.39
N PRO A 59 -1.55 -24.99 1.48
CA PRO A 59 -0.58 -24.45 2.43
C PRO A 59 0.26 -25.50 3.12
N GLU A 60 -0.26 -26.71 3.33
CA GLU A 60 0.48 -27.82 3.93
C GLU A 60 1.68 -28.22 3.07
N THR A 61 1.45 -28.43 1.77
CA THR A 61 2.50 -28.77 0.80
C THR A 61 3.47 -27.59 0.62
N PHE A 62 2.92 -26.37 0.52
CA PHE A 62 3.72 -25.16 0.38
C PHE A 62 4.69 -24.98 1.55
N VAL A 63 4.21 -25.19 2.78
CA VAL A 63 5.02 -25.11 4.00
C VAL A 63 6.05 -26.23 4.07
N ALA A 64 5.71 -27.44 3.64
CA ALA A 64 6.67 -28.55 3.58
C ALA A 64 7.83 -28.24 2.63
N ILE A 65 7.55 -27.71 1.43
CA ILE A 65 8.57 -27.27 0.47
C ILE A 65 9.40 -26.14 1.07
N LEU A 66 8.75 -25.14 1.67
CA LEU A 66 9.44 -23.99 2.26
C LEU A 66 10.37 -24.39 3.41
N LYS A 67 9.99 -25.34 4.26
CA LYS A 67 10.83 -25.90 5.33
C LYS A 67 12.06 -26.62 4.78
N ASN A 68 11.96 -27.24 3.62
CA ASN A 68 13.07 -27.90 2.93
C ASN A 68 13.87 -26.95 2.02
N SER A 69 13.65 -25.63 2.12
CA SER A 69 14.38 -24.63 1.35
C SER A 69 15.52 -23.99 2.15
N GLN A 70 16.48 -23.39 1.45
CA GLN A 70 17.56 -22.63 2.06
C GLN A 70 17.15 -21.21 2.50
N LEU A 71 15.87 -20.83 2.38
CA LEU A 71 15.39 -19.50 2.78
C LEU A 71 15.58 -19.24 4.29
N LYS A 72 15.53 -20.31 5.10
CA LYS A 72 15.72 -20.29 6.57
C LYS A 72 14.86 -19.22 7.26
N ALA A 73 13.56 -19.22 7.01
CA ALA A 73 12.60 -18.33 7.67
C ALA A 73 12.01 -18.96 8.94
N ASP A 74 11.57 -18.13 9.88
CA ASP A 74 10.95 -18.56 11.15
C ASP A 74 9.43 -18.68 11.04
N VAL A 75 8.80 -17.79 10.27
CA VAL A 75 7.35 -17.74 10.08
C VAL A 75 7.05 -17.48 8.62
N PHE A 76 6.07 -18.17 8.06
CA PHE A 76 5.50 -17.84 6.76
C PHE A 76 4.15 -17.15 6.92
N THR A 77 3.89 -16.11 6.14
CA THR A 77 2.61 -15.43 6.11
C THR A 77 2.10 -15.22 4.70
N PHE A 78 0.79 -15.43 4.54
CA PHE A 78 0.00 -15.15 3.35
C PHE A 78 -1.43 -14.82 3.79
N PHE A 79 -2.27 -14.37 2.87
CA PHE A 79 -3.65 -13.99 3.16
C PHE A 79 -4.61 -14.51 2.09
N GLN A 80 -5.88 -14.65 2.44
CA GLN A 80 -6.95 -14.83 1.45
C GLN A 80 -7.40 -13.44 1.00
N ARG A 81 -7.31 -13.16 -0.30
CA ARG A 81 -7.69 -11.86 -0.85
C ARG A 81 -9.22 -11.76 -0.87
N PRO A 82 -9.81 -10.61 -0.47
CA PRO A 82 -11.21 -10.34 -0.74
C PRO A 82 -11.58 -10.55 -2.22
N PRO A 83 -12.78 -11.07 -2.52
CA PRO A 83 -13.91 -11.27 -1.61
C PRO A 83 -13.86 -12.53 -0.73
N ASP A 84 -12.81 -13.34 -0.79
CA ASP A 84 -12.68 -14.53 0.05
C ASP A 84 -12.32 -14.16 1.50
N VAL A 85 -13.36 -13.93 2.30
CA VAL A 85 -13.25 -13.46 3.70
C VAL A 85 -13.42 -14.59 4.73
N THR A 86 -13.84 -15.78 4.30
CA THR A 86 -14.03 -16.94 5.18
C THR A 86 -12.72 -17.70 5.31
N PRO A 87 -12.11 -17.84 6.50
CA PRO A 87 -10.86 -18.59 6.66
C PRO A 87 -11.03 -20.05 6.22
N ARG A 88 -10.27 -20.47 5.20
CA ARG A 88 -10.37 -21.83 4.61
C ARG A 88 -9.38 -22.83 5.20
N PHE A 89 -8.37 -22.35 5.92
CA PHE A 89 -7.28 -23.18 6.39
C PHE A 89 -7.23 -23.22 7.92
N ASN A 90 -6.89 -24.39 8.47
CA ASN A 90 -6.77 -24.59 9.91
C ASN A 90 -5.39 -24.16 10.44
N PHE A 91 -5.00 -22.92 10.16
CA PHE A 91 -3.79 -22.30 10.70
C PHE A 91 -4.15 -21.10 11.57
N HIS A 92 -3.23 -20.74 12.48
CA HIS A 92 -3.34 -19.49 13.20
C HIS A 92 -3.41 -18.32 12.21
N PHE A 93 -4.41 -17.46 12.39
CA PHE A 93 -4.58 -16.27 11.58
C PHE A 93 -4.92 -15.06 12.46
N ASP A 94 -4.77 -13.89 11.86
CA ASP A 94 -5.31 -12.65 12.39
C ASP A 94 -6.10 -11.95 11.28
N TRP A 95 -7.06 -11.12 11.68
CA TRP A 95 -7.80 -10.30 10.72
C TRP A 95 -6.91 -9.16 10.25
N ASP A 96 -6.65 -9.12 8.95
CA ASP A 96 -6.13 -7.93 8.26
C ASP A 96 -7.29 -7.21 7.57
N ASN A 97 -7.04 -6.02 7.02
CA ASN A 97 -8.10 -5.22 6.45
C ASN A 97 -7.67 -4.36 5.28
N TYR A 98 -8.60 -4.12 4.37
CA TYR A 98 -8.53 -3.10 3.33
C TYR A 98 -9.61 -2.05 3.55
N ALA A 99 -9.33 -0.81 3.13
CA ALA A 99 -10.34 0.18 2.82
C ALA A 99 -10.70 0.01 1.34
N ALA A 100 -11.90 -0.50 1.07
CA ALA A 100 -12.36 -0.80 -0.28
C ALA A 100 -13.74 -0.22 -0.54
N VAL A 101 -14.01 0.16 -1.78
CA VAL A 101 -15.36 0.42 -2.29
C VAL A 101 -15.82 -0.86 -3.00
N PRO A 102 -16.91 -1.52 -2.57
CA PRO A 102 -17.59 -2.51 -3.39
C PRO A 102 -18.23 -1.81 -4.57
N ILE A 103 -17.95 -2.27 -5.78
CA ILE A 103 -18.43 -1.63 -7.00
C ILE A 103 -19.44 -2.53 -7.68
N SER A 104 -20.66 -2.03 -7.77
CA SER A 104 -21.73 -2.56 -8.61
C SER A 104 -21.99 -1.63 -9.79
N THR A 105 -22.34 -0.37 -9.50
CA THR A 105 -22.44 0.73 -10.48
C THR A 105 -21.88 2.02 -9.89
N PHE A 106 -21.54 2.98 -10.74
CA PHE A 106 -21.11 4.30 -10.30
C PHE A 106 -22.22 5.03 -9.54
N GLU A 107 -23.47 4.90 -9.99
CA GLU A 107 -24.65 5.53 -9.41
C GLU A 107 -24.88 5.04 -7.98
N ASN A 108 -24.80 3.73 -7.76
CA ASN A 108 -24.96 3.15 -6.42
C ASN A 108 -23.89 3.67 -5.46
N TRP A 109 -22.63 3.76 -5.89
CA TRP A 109 -21.58 4.38 -5.08
C TRP A 109 -21.89 5.86 -4.82
N TRP A 110 -22.21 6.62 -5.86
CA TRP A 110 -22.43 8.06 -5.80
C TRP A 110 -23.58 8.47 -4.88
N GLU A 111 -24.70 7.75 -4.92
CA GLU A 111 -25.88 8.02 -4.12
C GLU A 111 -25.65 7.78 -2.62
N ASN A 112 -24.85 6.76 -2.29
CA ASN A 112 -24.47 6.42 -0.92
C ASN A 112 -23.41 7.38 -0.33
N LEU A 113 -22.83 8.29 -1.12
CA LEU A 113 -21.87 9.27 -0.59
C LEU A 113 -22.53 10.39 0.23
N PRO A 114 -21.86 10.83 1.31
CA PRO A 114 -22.21 12.05 2.01
C PRO A 114 -22.31 13.26 1.06
N GLN A 115 -23.23 14.18 1.36
CA GLN A 115 -23.44 15.38 0.55
C GLN A 115 -22.16 16.22 0.39
N GLU A 116 -21.32 16.27 1.42
CA GLU A 116 -20.02 16.97 1.39
C GLU A 116 -19.10 16.43 0.29
N THR A 117 -18.97 15.11 0.18
CA THR A 117 -18.12 14.46 -0.82
C THR A 117 -18.62 14.74 -2.22
N ARG A 118 -19.92 14.56 -2.48
CA ARG A 118 -20.53 14.91 -3.76
C ARG A 118 -20.33 16.38 -4.12
N LYS A 119 -20.42 17.30 -3.13
CA LYS A 119 -20.11 18.73 -3.32
C LYS A 119 -18.65 18.95 -3.67
N ASN A 120 -17.69 18.24 -3.06
CA ASN A 120 -16.27 18.35 -3.39
C ASN A 120 -15.96 17.87 -4.81
N VAL A 121 -16.56 16.75 -5.25
CA VAL A 121 -16.41 16.26 -6.63
C VAL A 121 -16.97 17.27 -7.64
N ARG A 122 -18.20 17.76 -7.43
CA ARG A 122 -18.79 18.80 -8.30
C ARG A 122 -18.00 20.11 -8.28
N ARG A 123 -17.42 20.47 -7.13
CA ARG A 123 -16.57 21.66 -6.99
C ARG A 123 -15.33 21.56 -7.86
N ALA A 124 -14.73 20.38 -8.02
CA ALA A 124 -13.58 20.21 -8.88
C ALA A 124 -13.90 20.60 -10.33
N ALA A 125 -14.98 20.03 -10.88
CA ALA A 125 -15.46 20.38 -12.21
C ALA A 125 -15.82 21.88 -12.33
N LYS A 126 -16.56 22.43 -11.35
CA LYS A 126 -16.90 23.87 -11.33
C LYS A 126 -15.67 24.78 -11.28
N ARG A 127 -14.55 24.31 -10.73
CA ARG A 127 -13.26 25.03 -10.70
C ARG A 127 -12.37 24.69 -11.89
N GLY A 128 -12.90 24.09 -12.95
CA GLY A 128 -12.19 23.83 -14.19
C GLY A 128 -11.25 22.62 -14.15
N VAL A 129 -11.39 21.72 -13.17
CA VAL A 129 -10.63 20.47 -13.16
C VAL A 129 -11.27 19.47 -14.12
N VAL A 130 -10.47 18.97 -15.05
CA VAL A 130 -10.85 17.89 -15.99
C VAL A 130 -10.15 16.61 -15.55
N VAL A 131 -10.91 15.53 -15.35
CA VAL A 131 -10.37 14.21 -15.04
C VAL A 131 -10.60 13.24 -16.19
N LYS A 132 -9.55 12.52 -16.61
CA LYS A 132 -9.61 11.57 -17.73
C LYS A 132 -8.59 10.46 -17.57
N THR A 133 -8.91 9.29 -18.11
CA THR A 133 -7.94 8.21 -18.32
C THR A 133 -6.86 8.68 -19.29
N VAL A 134 -5.61 8.31 -19.03
CA VAL A 134 -4.45 8.72 -19.82
C VAL A 134 -3.49 7.55 -20.00
N PRO A 135 -2.79 7.45 -21.15
CA PRO A 135 -1.72 6.48 -21.30
C PRO A 135 -0.54 6.84 -20.38
N PHE A 136 0.27 5.84 -20.01
CA PHE A 136 1.55 6.09 -19.37
C PHE A 136 2.63 6.35 -20.42
N ASP A 137 2.76 7.61 -20.82
CA ASP A 137 3.80 8.09 -21.72
C ASP A 137 4.78 9.04 -20.99
N ASP A 138 5.72 9.59 -21.76
CA ASP A 138 6.73 10.52 -21.24
C ASP A 138 6.12 11.84 -20.74
N GLU A 139 4.98 12.26 -21.29
CA GLU A 139 4.28 13.46 -20.85
C GLU A 139 3.69 13.26 -19.45
N LEU A 140 2.96 12.16 -19.25
CA LEU A 140 2.44 11.81 -17.94
C LEU A 140 3.58 11.60 -16.94
N ALA A 141 4.65 10.91 -17.32
CA ALA A 141 5.81 10.70 -16.45
C ALA A 141 6.46 12.03 -16.02
N ARG A 142 6.54 13.02 -16.92
CA ARG A 142 7.06 14.35 -16.59
C ARG A 142 6.15 15.09 -15.62
N GLY A 143 4.83 15.00 -15.84
CA GLY A 143 3.85 15.55 -14.91
C GLY A 143 3.94 14.92 -13.51
N ILE A 144 4.05 13.59 -13.43
CA ILE A 144 4.24 12.86 -12.17
C ILE A 144 5.54 13.30 -11.49
N HIS A 145 6.65 13.40 -12.25
CA HIS A 145 7.93 13.89 -11.72
C HIS A 145 7.83 15.29 -11.13
N LYS A 146 7.14 16.22 -11.80
CA LYS A 146 6.85 17.56 -11.27
C LYS A 146 6.04 17.50 -9.96
N LEU A 147 4.96 16.71 -9.92
CA LEU A 147 4.13 16.53 -8.73
C LEU A 147 4.93 15.92 -7.56
N CYS A 148 5.82 14.97 -7.84
CA CYS A 148 6.65 14.36 -6.82
C CYS A 148 7.64 15.36 -6.20
N ASN A 149 8.10 16.34 -6.98
CA ASN A 149 9.08 17.34 -6.58
C ASN A 149 8.47 18.65 -6.04
N GLU A 150 7.15 18.74 -5.87
CA GLU A 150 6.50 19.93 -5.30
C GLU A 150 6.88 20.19 -3.84
N SER A 151 7.03 19.14 -3.02
CA SER A 151 7.35 19.30 -1.59
C SER A 151 8.16 18.12 -1.03
N PRO A 152 9.22 18.38 -0.24
CA PRO A 152 9.99 17.34 0.45
C PRO A 152 9.23 16.68 1.61
N VAL A 153 8.15 17.31 2.08
CA VAL A 153 7.32 16.84 3.18
C VAL A 153 5.86 16.75 2.73
N ARG A 154 5.22 15.61 2.96
CA ARG A 154 3.78 15.42 2.73
C ARG A 154 3.15 14.78 3.97
N GLN A 155 2.06 15.37 4.46
CA GLN A 155 1.34 14.93 5.68
C GLN A 155 2.27 14.76 6.90
N GLY A 156 3.19 15.71 7.10
CA GLY A 156 4.14 15.70 8.23
C GLY A 156 5.24 14.63 8.14
N LYS A 157 5.40 13.96 6.99
CA LYS A 157 6.45 12.95 6.78
C LYS A 157 7.33 13.30 5.59
N PRO A 158 8.62 12.96 5.61
CA PRO A 158 9.47 13.04 4.43
C PRO A 158 8.86 12.25 3.27
N PHE A 159 8.78 12.87 2.10
CA PHE A 159 8.22 12.24 0.91
C PHE A 159 9.34 11.58 0.10
N TRP A 160 9.31 10.24 0.03
CA TRP A 160 10.43 9.47 -0.52
C TRP A 160 10.62 9.59 -2.04
N HIS A 161 9.64 10.13 -2.79
CA HIS A 161 9.82 10.41 -4.22
C HIS A 161 10.37 11.81 -4.50
N PHE A 162 10.51 12.67 -3.49
CA PHE A 162 11.10 14.00 -3.67
C PHE A 162 12.61 13.91 -3.96
N GLY A 163 13.09 14.75 -4.87
CA GLY A 163 14.49 14.86 -5.25
C GLY A 163 14.99 13.74 -6.17
N LYS A 164 14.11 12.84 -6.61
CA LYS A 164 14.46 11.79 -7.57
C LYS A 164 14.53 12.34 -9.00
N ASP A 165 15.43 11.78 -9.79
CA ASP A 165 15.51 12.07 -11.22
C ASP A 165 14.30 11.51 -11.99
N PHE A 166 14.09 12.04 -13.20
CA PHE A 166 12.97 11.68 -14.07
C PHE A 166 12.94 10.19 -14.40
N GLU A 167 14.08 9.61 -14.79
CA GLU A 167 14.18 8.20 -15.19
C GLU A 167 13.84 7.25 -14.04
N THR A 168 14.27 7.60 -12.83
CA THR A 168 13.89 6.88 -11.62
C THR A 168 12.38 6.96 -11.42
N VAL A 169 11.78 8.16 -11.40
CA VAL A 169 10.32 8.32 -11.21
C VAL A 169 9.53 7.55 -12.27
N LYS A 170 9.93 7.66 -13.54
CA LYS A 170 9.32 6.92 -14.66
C LYS A 170 9.37 5.41 -14.42
N ARG A 171 10.54 4.88 -14.07
CA ARG A 171 10.74 3.45 -13.77
C ARG A 171 9.94 2.96 -12.56
N GLU A 172 9.74 3.77 -11.51
CA GLU A 172 8.93 3.35 -10.35
C GLU A 172 7.44 3.32 -10.68
N HIS A 173 6.98 4.24 -11.53
CA HIS A 173 5.58 4.34 -11.92
C HIS A 173 5.24 3.39 -13.09
N SER A 174 6.23 2.85 -13.81
CA SER A 174 6.05 1.86 -14.88
C SER A 174 5.96 0.40 -14.40
N THR A 175 5.80 0.14 -13.10
CA THR A 175 5.59 -1.22 -12.59
C THR A 175 4.21 -1.75 -12.98
N TYR A 176 4.07 -3.01 -13.42
CA TYR A 176 2.78 -3.62 -13.76
C TYR A 176 1.97 -2.87 -14.83
N LEU A 177 2.62 -2.28 -15.83
CA LEU A 177 1.96 -1.45 -16.85
C LEU A 177 0.86 -2.19 -17.62
N GLU A 178 1.07 -3.48 -17.90
CA GLU A 178 0.16 -4.36 -18.63
C GLU A 178 -1.25 -4.44 -18.02
N ARG A 179 -1.35 -4.15 -16.72
CA ARG A 179 -2.58 -4.20 -15.91
C ARG A 179 -2.74 -2.95 -15.06
N SER A 180 -2.03 -1.87 -15.41
CA SER A 180 -2.16 -0.58 -14.76
C SER A 180 -3.10 0.33 -15.52
N GLU A 181 -3.76 1.21 -14.78
CA GLU A 181 -4.59 2.27 -15.35
C GLU A 181 -4.27 3.59 -14.69
N PHE A 182 -4.14 4.63 -15.51
CA PHE A 182 -3.79 5.96 -15.07
C PHE A 182 -4.94 6.92 -15.36
N ILE A 183 -5.26 7.73 -14.36
CA ILE A 183 -6.22 8.84 -14.52
C ILE A 183 -5.50 10.11 -14.07
N GLY A 184 -5.51 11.12 -14.93
CA GLY A 184 -4.95 12.44 -14.66
C GLY A 184 -6.05 13.45 -14.31
N ALA A 185 -5.74 14.35 -13.40
CA ALA A 185 -6.51 15.55 -13.11
C ALA A 185 -5.76 16.76 -13.67
N PHE A 186 -6.43 17.51 -14.53
CA PHE A 186 -5.85 18.62 -15.28
C PHE A 186 -6.57 19.92 -14.94
N PHE A 187 -5.82 21.02 -14.86
CA PHE A 187 -6.36 22.37 -14.75
C PHE A 187 -5.57 23.28 -15.70
N GLN A 188 -6.27 23.91 -16.65
CA GLN A 188 -5.62 24.69 -17.73
C GLN A 188 -4.53 23.86 -18.45
N ASP A 189 -4.87 22.63 -18.81
CA ASP A 189 -4.00 21.64 -19.46
C ASP A 189 -2.77 21.18 -18.66
N GLU A 190 -2.55 21.70 -17.45
CA GLU A 190 -1.50 21.24 -16.54
C GLU A 190 -1.98 20.05 -15.70
N LEU A 191 -1.16 19.00 -15.59
CA LEU A 191 -1.38 17.90 -14.66
C LEU A 191 -1.22 18.37 -13.21
N ILE A 192 -2.33 18.44 -12.48
CA ILE A 192 -2.37 18.85 -11.06
C ILE A 192 -2.56 17.68 -10.10
N GLY A 193 -2.78 16.48 -10.61
CA GLY A 193 -2.84 15.25 -9.83
C GLY A 193 -3.05 14.02 -10.71
N PHE A 194 -2.80 12.84 -10.14
CA PHE A 194 -3.02 11.58 -10.82
C PHE A 194 -3.36 10.46 -9.84
N ILE A 195 -3.91 9.39 -10.38
CA ILE A 195 -4.04 8.10 -9.72
C ILE A 195 -3.54 7.00 -10.67
N LYS A 196 -2.78 6.06 -10.11
CA LYS A 196 -2.41 4.80 -10.74
C LYS A 196 -3.13 3.68 -10.01
N MET A 197 -3.89 2.90 -10.76
CA MET A 197 -4.54 1.67 -10.30
C MET A 197 -3.85 0.46 -10.90
N VAL A 198 -3.81 -0.66 -10.17
CA VAL A 198 -3.36 -1.96 -10.68
C VAL A 198 -4.50 -2.96 -10.52
N HIS A 199 -4.91 -3.57 -11.63
CA HIS A 199 -5.98 -4.56 -11.67
C HIS A 199 -5.42 -5.96 -11.34
N VAL A 200 -6.13 -6.68 -10.48
CA VAL A 200 -5.75 -8.00 -9.96
C VAL A 200 -7.02 -8.79 -9.70
N ASP A 201 -7.25 -9.85 -10.49
CA ASP A 201 -8.49 -10.62 -10.43
C ASP A 201 -9.72 -9.68 -10.53
N SER A 202 -10.59 -9.65 -9.52
CA SER A 202 -11.77 -8.79 -9.45
C SER A 202 -11.55 -7.48 -8.69
N VAL A 203 -10.31 -7.04 -8.50
CA VAL A 203 -9.94 -5.93 -7.60
C VAL A 203 -9.01 -4.93 -8.31
N ALA A 204 -9.26 -3.64 -8.13
CA ALA A 204 -8.33 -2.57 -8.53
C ALA A 204 -7.70 -1.91 -7.30
N PHE A 205 -6.38 -2.00 -7.18
CA PHE A 205 -5.62 -1.39 -6.08
C PHE A 205 -5.07 -0.02 -6.47
N ILE A 206 -5.29 0.99 -5.62
CA ILE A 206 -4.55 2.25 -5.74
C ILE A 206 -3.08 1.99 -5.40
N PHE A 207 -2.22 2.15 -6.40
CA PHE A 207 -0.77 2.10 -6.21
C PHE A 207 -0.20 3.46 -5.87
N HIS A 208 -0.67 4.49 -6.57
CA HIS A 208 -0.27 5.87 -6.33
C HIS A 208 -1.49 6.77 -6.47
N ILE A 209 -1.65 7.72 -5.55
CA ILE A 209 -2.59 8.82 -5.68
C ILE A 209 -1.93 10.07 -5.13
N LEU A 210 -1.81 11.10 -5.97
CA LEU A 210 -1.08 12.31 -5.64
C LEU A 210 -1.71 13.51 -6.32
N ALA A 211 -1.69 14.66 -5.64
CA ALA A 211 -2.05 15.94 -6.23
C ALA A 211 -1.17 17.06 -5.68
N ALA A 212 -1.07 18.12 -6.46
CA ALA A 212 -0.41 19.35 -6.08
C ALA A 212 -1.15 20.00 -4.90
N ASN A 213 -0.42 20.34 -3.85
CA ASN A 213 -0.93 21.09 -2.71
C ASN A 213 -1.47 22.47 -3.15
N ALA A 214 -0.82 23.10 -4.14
CA ALA A 214 -1.25 24.39 -4.71
C ALA A 214 -2.67 24.35 -5.31
N HIS A 215 -3.18 23.17 -5.67
CA HIS A 215 -4.53 22.99 -6.22
C HIS A 215 -5.47 22.25 -5.26
N TYR A 216 -5.13 22.17 -3.97
CA TYR A 216 -5.96 21.50 -2.96
C TYR A 216 -7.40 22.07 -2.87
N ASP A 217 -7.53 23.37 -3.09
CA ASP A 217 -8.80 24.10 -3.12
C ASP A 217 -9.75 23.60 -4.22
N LYS A 218 -9.20 23.01 -5.29
CA LYS A 218 -9.92 22.48 -6.46
C LYS A 218 -10.33 21.01 -6.29
N ARG A 219 -10.00 20.38 -5.17
CA ARG A 219 -10.42 19.00 -4.85
C ARG A 219 -10.01 17.93 -5.91
N PRO A 220 -8.79 17.95 -6.47
CA PRO A 220 -8.39 16.99 -7.51
C PRO A 220 -8.49 15.53 -7.05
N ILE A 221 -8.13 15.22 -5.81
CA ILE A 221 -8.20 13.86 -5.26
C ILE A 221 -9.64 13.31 -5.25
N ASN A 222 -10.64 14.12 -4.87
CA ASN A 222 -12.03 13.67 -4.90
C ASN A 222 -12.49 13.37 -6.33
N ALA A 223 -12.11 14.20 -7.30
CA ALA A 223 -12.43 13.98 -8.71
C ALA A 223 -11.74 12.72 -9.27
N LEU A 224 -10.47 12.49 -8.90
CA LEU A 224 -9.72 11.29 -9.27
C LEU A 224 -10.36 10.02 -8.73
N ILE A 225 -10.79 10.02 -7.46
CA ILE A 225 -11.51 8.87 -6.86
C ILE A 225 -12.84 8.64 -7.57
N ALA A 226 -13.61 9.69 -7.86
CA ALA A 226 -14.87 9.53 -8.59
C ALA A 226 -14.65 8.91 -9.97
N LYS A 227 -13.66 9.41 -10.73
CA LYS A 227 -13.35 8.84 -12.05
C LYS A 227 -12.80 7.41 -11.95
N ALA A 228 -12.03 7.09 -10.90
CA ALA A 228 -11.54 5.75 -10.64
C ALA A 228 -12.67 4.75 -10.39
N VAL A 229 -13.68 5.11 -9.58
CA VAL A 229 -14.87 4.28 -9.36
C VAL A 229 -15.68 4.11 -10.65
N GLU A 230 -15.84 5.18 -11.44
CA GLU A 230 -16.51 5.11 -12.75
C GLU A 230 -15.81 4.12 -13.69
N VAL A 231 -14.48 4.19 -13.79
CA VAL A 231 -13.67 3.27 -14.61
C VAL A 231 -13.74 1.83 -14.11
N CYS A 232 -13.68 1.63 -12.80
CA CYS A 232 -13.81 0.30 -12.21
C CYS A 232 -15.21 -0.30 -12.48
N ALA A 233 -16.27 0.51 -12.42
CA ALA A 233 -17.63 0.07 -12.75
C ALA A 233 -17.76 -0.32 -14.23
N GLN A 234 -17.18 0.46 -15.14
CA GLN A 234 -17.14 0.15 -16.58
C GLN A 234 -16.39 -1.14 -16.91
N LYS A 235 -15.40 -1.49 -16.09
CA LYS A 235 -14.59 -2.71 -16.22
C LYS A 235 -15.10 -3.89 -15.39
N GLU A 236 -16.28 -3.77 -14.79
CA GLU A 236 -16.88 -4.82 -13.95
C GLU A 236 -15.95 -5.28 -12.81
N THR A 237 -15.12 -4.36 -12.30
CA THR A 237 -14.25 -4.62 -11.15
C THR A 237 -15.10 -4.66 -9.89
N GLY A 238 -15.01 -5.74 -9.11
CA GLY A 238 -15.83 -5.91 -7.91
C GLY A 238 -15.43 -5.00 -6.73
N TYR A 239 -14.14 -4.65 -6.62
CA TYR A 239 -13.65 -3.79 -5.53
C TYR A 239 -12.60 -2.79 -5.99
N PHE A 240 -12.71 -1.55 -5.51
CA PHE A 240 -11.66 -0.53 -5.62
C PHE A 240 -11.01 -0.31 -4.25
N VAL A 241 -9.75 -0.71 -4.11
CA VAL A 241 -9.03 -0.75 -2.84
C VAL A 241 -8.07 0.43 -2.73
N TYR A 242 -8.18 1.21 -1.66
CA TYR A 242 -7.27 2.32 -1.40
C TYR A 242 -5.92 1.85 -0.85
N ASP A 243 -5.95 1.18 0.30
CA ASP A 243 -4.85 0.55 1.06
C ASP A 243 -5.51 -0.05 2.33
N LYS A 244 -4.75 -0.40 3.37
CA LYS A 244 -5.26 -0.75 4.70
C LYS A 244 -6.21 0.32 5.25
N ASN A 245 -7.31 -0.11 5.86
CA ASN A 245 -8.24 0.80 6.53
C ASN A 245 -7.65 1.33 7.84
N VAL A 246 -7.20 0.42 8.69
CA VAL A 246 -6.64 0.74 10.02
C VAL A 246 -5.21 0.19 10.13
N TYR A 247 -4.29 1.02 10.62
CA TYR A 247 -2.93 0.60 10.95
C TYR A 247 -2.80 0.42 12.48
N GLY A 248 -2.75 -0.84 12.93
CA GLY A 248 -2.68 -1.16 14.36
C GLY A 248 -3.91 -0.62 15.12
N ASN A 249 -3.68 0.09 16.23
CA ASN A 249 -4.76 0.64 17.06
C ASN A 249 -5.20 2.06 16.66
N LYS A 250 -4.80 2.55 15.48
CA LYS A 250 -5.12 3.92 15.03
C LYS A 250 -6.39 3.93 14.17
N SER A 251 -7.54 3.88 14.82
CA SER A 251 -8.86 3.95 14.17
C SER A 251 -9.32 5.38 13.85
N ASP A 252 -8.81 6.39 14.57
CA ASP A 252 -9.25 7.78 14.44
C ASP A 252 -8.16 8.65 13.80
N SER A 253 -8.26 8.87 12.49
CA SER A 253 -7.34 9.75 11.75
C SER A 253 -8.05 10.42 10.59
N SER A 254 -7.56 11.59 10.17
CA SER A 254 -8.10 12.33 9.02
C SER A 254 -8.11 11.51 7.72
N LEU A 255 -7.17 10.57 7.56
CA LEU A 255 -7.13 9.68 6.40
C LEU A 255 -8.23 8.59 6.46
N VAL A 256 -8.51 8.05 7.64
CA VAL A 256 -9.62 7.09 7.83
C VAL A 256 -10.96 7.78 7.55
N GLU A 257 -11.15 8.98 8.11
CA GLU A 257 -12.33 9.79 7.85
C GLU A 257 -12.48 10.16 6.37
N PHE A 258 -11.37 10.51 5.71
CA PHE A 258 -11.34 10.77 4.29
C PHE A 258 -11.78 9.53 3.49
N LYS A 259 -11.23 8.34 3.78
CA LYS A 259 -11.62 7.08 3.14
C LYS A 259 -13.12 6.82 3.34
N ARG A 260 -13.60 6.86 4.58
CA ARG A 260 -15.02 6.67 4.91
C ARG A 260 -15.93 7.61 4.13
N ARG A 261 -15.61 8.91 4.08
CA ARG A 261 -16.42 9.91 3.36
C ARG A 261 -16.44 9.71 1.85
N ASN A 262 -15.44 9.04 1.28
CA ASN A 262 -15.40 8.70 -0.15
C ASN A 262 -15.97 7.30 -0.45
N GLY A 263 -16.69 6.70 0.51
CA GLY A 263 -17.40 5.43 0.32
C GLY A 263 -16.54 4.18 0.52
N PHE A 264 -15.29 4.34 0.99
CA PHE A 264 -14.49 3.18 1.36
C PHE A 264 -14.96 2.60 2.69
N GLU A 265 -15.23 1.31 2.70
CA GLU A 265 -15.56 0.52 3.88
C GLU A 265 -14.42 -0.43 4.25
N GLN A 266 -14.47 -0.93 5.49
CA GLN A 266 -13.49 -1.88 5.98
C GLN A 266 -13.86 -3.29 5.55
N ILE A 267 -13.04 -3.89 4.69
CA ILE A 267 -13.14 -5.30 4.33
C ILE A 267 -12.09 -6.07 5.12
N ASN A 268 -12.53 -6.95 6.00
CA ASN A 268 -11.65 -7.82 6.79
C ASN A 268 -11.39 -9.13 6.06
N PHE A 269 -10.15 -9.62 6.12
CA PHE A 269 -9.78 -10.89 5.52
C PHE A 269 -8.71 -11.61 6.36
N PRO A 270 -8.65 -12.95 6.30
CA PRO A 270 -7.71 -13.69 7.12
C PRO A 270 -6.29 -13.61 6.56
N ARG A 271 -5.34 -13.25 7.43
CA ARG A 271 -3.91 -13.39 7.19
C ARG A 271 -3.34 -14.46 8.11
N PHE A 272 -2.83 -15.52 7.52
CA PHE A 272 -2.27 -16.66 8.23
C PHE A 272 -0.82 -16.42 8.63
N TYR A 273 -0.43 -16.99 9.77
CA TYR A 273 0.93 -16.98 10.27
C TYR A 273 1.33 -18.39 10.68
N ILE A 274 2.12 -19.04 9.84
CA ILE A 274 2.51 -20.43 10.02
C ILE A 274 3.93 -20.47 10.59
N PRO A 275 4.12 -20.93 11.83
CA PRO A 275 5.45 -21.07 12.41
C PRO A 275 6.21 -22.22 11.73
N LEU A 276 7.38 -21.90 11.18
CA LEU A 276 8.29 -22.85 10.53
C LEU A 276 9.31 -23.42 11.52
N THR A 277 9.68 -22.63 12.53
CA THR A 277 10.67 -22.96 13.57
C THR A 277 10.07 -22.83 14.98
N LEU A 278 10.79 -23.29 16.00
CA LEU A 278 10.44 -23.05 17.41
C LEU A 278 10.42 -21.54 17.73
N THR A 279 11.39 -20.78 17.21
CA THR A 279 11.43 -19.33 17.29
C THR A 279 10.18 -18.70 16.65
N GLY A 280 9.73 -19.23 15.52
CA GLY A 280 8.50 -18.83 14.87
C GLY A 280 7.25 -19.09 15.72
N LYS A 281 7.19 -20.21 16.44
CA LYS A 281 6.07 -20.49 17.37
C LYS A 281 5.96 -19.42 18.45
N ILE A 282 7.11 -19.01 19.03
CA ILE A 282 7.15 -17.93 20.02
C ILE A 282 6.70 -16.60 19.39
N PHE A 283 7.19 -16.29 18.19
CA PHE A 283 6.83 -15.07 17.47
C PHE A 283 5.31 -14.95 17.22
N VAL A 284 4.68 -16.06 16.83
CA VAL A 284 3.23 -16.12 16.60
C VAL A 284 2.46 -16.09 17.92
N ALA A 285 2.86 -16.86 18.93
CA ALA A 285 2.22 -16.88 20.23
C ALA A 285 2.19 -15.50 20.92
N LEU A 286 3.29 -14.76 20.80
CA LEU A 286 3.42 -13.38 21.32
C LEU A 286 2.84 -12.32 20.38
N LYS A 287 2.26 -12.72 19.23
CA LYS A 287 1.70 -11.84 18.19
C LYS A 287 2.66 -10.75 17.71
N LEU A 288 3.96 -11.04 17.67
CA LEU A 288 5.02 -10.09 17.30
C LEU A 288 4.87 -9.57 15.86
N TYR A 289 4.16 -10.31 15.00
CA TYR A 289 3.79 -9.89 13.64
C TYR A 289 2.92 -8.63 13.58
N ARG A 290 2.22 -8.26 14.67
CA ARG A 290 1.47 -7.00 14.76
C ARG A 290 2.37 -5.77 14.87
N GLY A 291 3.67 -5.97 15.13
CA GLY A 291 4.64 -4.91 15.40
C GLY A 291 4.38 -4.20 16.74
N LEU A 292 5.34 -3.37 17.17
CA LEU A 292 5.27 -2.69 18.48
C LEU A 292 3.99 -1.86 18.65
N VAL A 293 3.51 -1.22 17.59
CA VAL A 293 2.30 -0.37 17.61
C VAL A 293 1.02 -1.18 17.81
N GLY A 294 0.99 -2.43 17.36
CA GLY A 294 -0.19 -3.31 17.50
C GLY A 294 -0.21 -4.14 18.79
N ILE A 295 0.90 -4.16 19.54
CA ILE A 295 1.05 -4.96 20.77
C ILE A 295 1.00 -4.06 22.01
N LEU A 296 1.60 -2.86 21.94
CA LEU A 296 1.66 -1.96 23.08
C LEU A 296 0.28 -1.36 23.41
N PRO A 297 -0.10 -1.30 24.71
CA PRO A 297 -1.28 -0.58 25.14
C PRO A 297 -1.24 0.89 24.69
N ALA A 298 -2.40 1.46 24.35
CA ALA A 298 -2.52 2.82 23.83
C ALA A 298 -1.82 3.91 24.69
N PRO A 299 -1.85 3.87 26.03
CA PRO A 299 -1.14 4.86 26.85
C PRO A 299 0.38 4.84 26.65
N VAL A 300 0.97 3.64 26.57
CA VAL A 300 2.41 3.45 26.36
C VAL A 300 2.81 3.93 24.96
N LEU A 301 1.99 3.61 23.96
CA LEU A 301 2.22 4.09 22.59
C LEU A 301 2.19 5.61 22.51
N LYS A 302 1.21 6.27 23.15
CA LYS A 302 1.12 7.74 23.20
C LYS A 302 2.37 8.36 23.83
N MET A 303 2.84 7.80 24.94
CA MET A 303 4.07 8.26 25.61
C MET A 303 5.29 8.15 24.70
N ILE A 304 5.50 7.00 24.03
CA ILE A 304 6.63 6.80 23.12
C ILE A 304 6.56 7.75 21.92
N LEU A 305 5.37 7.99 21.38
CA LEU A 305 5.17 8.94 20.28
C LEU A 305 5.49 10.37 20.73
N ALA A 306 5.07 10.79 21.92
CA ALA A 306 5.38 12.11 22.48
C ALA A 306 6.89 12.31 22.70
N VAL A 307 7.58 11.31 23.25
CA VAL A 307 9.05 11.33 23.39
C VAL A 307 9.72 11.45 22.02
N ARG A 308 9.24 10.67 21.04
CA ARG A 308 9.78 10.70 19.67
C ARG A 308 9.58 12.09 19.03
N GLU A 309 8.40 12.68 19.16
CA GLU A 309 8.11 14.03 18.67
C GLU A 309 8.99 15.07 19.34
N TRP A 310 9.19 14.98 20.66
CA TRP A 310 10.12 15.84 21.40
C TRP A 310 11.56 15.70 20.88
N ILE A 311 12.05 14.48 20.64
CA ILE A 311 13.39 14.26 20.05
C ILE A 311 13.50 14.88 18.66
N TYR A 312 12.46 14.75 17.81
CA TYR A 312 12.47 15.37 16.48
C TYR A 312 12.43 16.89 16.55
N ALA A 313 11.64 17.47 17.47
CA ALA A 313 11.62 18.90 17.71
C ALA A 313 13.02 19.39 18.11
N GLN A 314 13.68 18.73 19.07
CA GLN A 314 15.05 19.03 19.51
C GLN A 314 16.06 18.93 18.35
N LYS A 315 15.99 17.89 17.51
CA LYS A 315 16.89 17.77 16.34
C LYS A 315 16.63 18.84 15.27
N THR A 316 15.42 19.36 15.17
CA THR A 316 15.07 20.44 14.24
C THR A 316 15.60 21.78 14.77
N THR A 317 15.45 22.03 16.07
CA THR A 317 16.01 23.21 16.76
C THR A 317 17.54 23.24 16.74
N ILE A 318 18.20 22.09 16.90
CA ILE A 318 19.67 21.98 16.80
C ILE A 318 20.16 22.20 15.36
N LYS A 319 19.38 21.81 14.34
CA LYS A 319 19.72 22.11 12.94
C LYS A 319 19.53 23.58 12.58
N SER A 320 18.57 24.29 13.18
CA SER A 320 18.41 25.73 12.97
C SER A 320 19.47 26.57 13.72
N SER A 321 20.04 26.07 14.82
CA SER A 321 21.10 26.77 15.55
C SER A 321 22.51 26.56 14.97
N ILE A 322 22.71 25.57 14.09
CA ILE A 322 24.02 25.26 13.47
C ILE A 322 24.19 25.94 12.10
N ASN A 323 23.16 26.61 11.56
CA ASN A 323 23.28 27.34 10.29
C ASN A 323 22.81 28.82 10.37
N PRO A 324 23.47 29.69 11.16
CA PRO A 324 23.27 31.13 11.09
C PRO A 324 24.26 31.75 10.08
N SER A 325 24.06 31.49 8.79
CA SER A 325 24.63 32.27 7.66
C SER A 325 24.10 31.58 6.41
N ILE A 326 23.20 32.21 5.66
CA ILE A 326 23.51 33.29 4.71
C ILE A 326 22.26 34.19 4.66
N GLN A 327 22.47 35.49 4.93
CA GLN A 327 21.57 36.57 4.51
C GLN A 327 21.70 36.81 3.02
#